data_AF-B0C7A0-F1
#
_entry.id   AF-B0C7A0-F1
#
_cell.length_a   1.000
_cell.length_b   1.000
_cell.length_c   1.000
_cell.angle_alpha   90.00
_cell.angle_beta   90.00
_cell.angle_gamma   90.00
#
_symmetry.space_group_name_H-M   'P 1'
#
loop_
_entity.id
_entity.type
_entity.pdbx_description
1 polymer ?
#
loop_
_entity_poly.entity_id
_entity_poly.type
_entity_poly.pdbx_seq_one_letter_code
_entity_poly.pdbx_strand_id
1 'polypeptide(L)'
;MTSRFVIWNESASLGEVFDSSTCFKLPNGANRSPDVAWVGQERWNALSPEAREQFPPIAPDFVLELMSPSDTLTVTQAKMHEYKQMNKINYIEFPGCKLPESSVYIH
;
A
#
# COMPACT_ATOMS: atom_id res chain seq x y z
N MET A 1 8.38 -10.44 -2.93
CA MET A 1 7.50 -10.44 -1.74
C MET A 1 6.03 -10.13 -2.04
N THR A 2 5.70 -9.63 -3.23
CA THR A 2 4.34 -9.32 -3.69
C THR A 2 3.50 -10.55 -4.09
N SER A 3 4.13 -11.68 -4.44
CA SER A 3 3.46 -12.79 -5.13
C SER A 3 2.28 -13.41 -4.36
N ARG A 4 2.37 -13.62 -3.05
CA ARG A 4 1.25 -14.23 -2.29
C ARG A 4 0.06 -13.30 -2.09
N PHE A 5 0.31 -11.99 -1.96
CA PHE A 5 -0.74 -10.98 -1.83
C PHE A 5 -1.44 -10.75 -3.18
N VAL A 6 -0.67 -10.75 -4.27
CA VAL A 6 -1.19 -10.77 -5.64
C VAL A 6 -2.05 -12.01 -5.87
N ILE A 7 -1.56 -13.21 -5.54
CA ILE A 7 -2.33 -14.47 -5.69
C ILE A 7 -3.64 -14.45 -4.88
N TRP A 8 -3.61 -13.93 -3.64
CA TRP A 8 -4.84 -13.76 -2.86
C TRP A 8 -5.82 -12.84 -3.57
N ASN A 9 -5.38 -11.66 -4.01
CA ASN A 9 -6.24 -10.71 -4.68
C ASN A 9 -6.79 -11.24 -6.02
N GLU A 10 -5.97 -11.94 -6.79
CA GLU A 10 -6.40 -12.62 -8.03
C GLU A 10 -7.51 -13.65 -7.74
N SER A 11 -7.36 -14.44 -6.68
CA SER A 11 -8.38 -15.43 -6.29
C SER A 11 -9.68 -14.81 -5.76
N ALA A 12 -9.59 -13.67 -5.09
CA ALA A 12 -10.73 -13.02 -4.44
C ALA A 12 -11.41 -11.97 -5.33
N SER A 13 -10.70 -11.44 -6.34
CA SER A 13 -11.15 -10.39 -7.27
C SER A 13 -11.74 -9.16 -6.56
N LEU A 14 -11.08 -8.73 -5.47
CA LEU A 14 -11.62 -7.67 -4.59
C LEU A 14 -11.10 -6.28 -4.93
N GLY A 15 -10.03 -6.16 -5.72
CA GLY A 15 -9.43 -4.87 -6.06
C GLY A 15 -8.16 -5.00 -6.88
N GLU A 16 -7.37 -3.93 -6.87
CA GLU A 16 -6.09 -3.85 -7.59
C GLU A 16 -4.93 -3.79 -6.62
N VAL A 17 -3.86 -4.54 -6.92
CA VAL A 17 -2.59 -4.52 -6.18
C VAL A 17 -1.58 -3.72 -6.97
N PHE A 18 -0.84 -2.86 -6.28
CA PHE A 18 0.20 -2.02 -6.85
C PHE A 18 1.53 -2.30 -6.15
N ASP A 19 2.62 -2.25 -6.91
CA ASP A 19 3.98 -2.37 -6.39
C ASP A 19 4.62 -0.99 -6.13
N SER A 20 5.87 -1.02 -5.65
CA SER A 20 6.65 0.16 -5.29
C SER A 20 6.91 1.14 -6.44
N SER A 21 6.59 0.80 -7.69
CA SER A 21 6.72 1.71 -8.83
C SER A 21 5.53 2.66 -8.98
N THR A 22 4.41 2.37 -8.30
CA THR A 22 3.20 3.18 -8.40
C THR A 22 3.18 4.30 -7.35
N CYS A 23 3.17 5.54 -7.83
CA CYS A 23 3.03 6.72 -6.99
C CYS A 23 1.57 7.18 -6.94
N PHE A 24 1.02 7.36 -5.74
CA PHE A 24 -0.32 7.87 -5.48
C PHE A 24 -0.28 9.33 -5.09
N LYS A 25 -1.23 10.11 -5.59
CA LYS A 25 -1.46 11.48 -5.15
C LYS A 25 -2.53 11.48 -4.06
N LEU A 26 -2.12 11.74 -2.83
CA LEU A 26 -2.98 11.67 -1.66
C LEU A 26 -3.83 12.94 -1.50
N PRO A 27 -4.96 12.88 -0.77
CA PRO A 27 -5.85 14.03 -0.59
C PRO A 27 -5.20 15.26 0.05
N ASN A 28 -4.15 15.07 0.85
CA ASN A 28 -3.36 16.15 1.45
C ASN A 28 -2.35 16.77 0.47
N GLY A 29 -2.30 16.32 -0.78
CA GLY A 29 -1.37 16.77 -1.80
C GLY A 29 -0.02 16.06 -1.79
N ALA A 30 0.22 15.13 -0.86
CA ALA A 30 1.45 14.36 -0.81
C ALA A 30 1.49 13.30 -1.92
N ASN A 31 2.69 12.99 -2.39
CA ASN A 31 2.96 11.88 -3.29
C ASN A 31 3.63 10.74 -2.51
N ARG A 32 3.11 9.51 -2.64
CA ARG A 32 3.61 8.32 -1.93
C ARG A 32 3.66 7.09 -2.82
N SER A 33 4.72 6.29 -2.67
CA SER A 33 4.97 5.07 -3.43
C SER A 33 5.29 3.95 -2.44
N PRO A 34 4.27 3.32 -1.83
CA PRO A 34 4.48 2.26 -0.84
C PRO A 34 5.00 0.98 -1.49
N ASP A 35 5.67 0.09 -0.72
CA ASP A 35 6.20 -1.16 -1.27
C ASP A 35 5.10 -2.08 -1.85
N VAL A 36 3.93 -2.10 -1.20
CA VAL A 36 2.69 -2.67 -1.75
C VAL A 36 1.52 -1.77 -1.40
N ALA A 37 0.64 -1.52 -2.35
CA ALA A 37 -0.65 -0.87 -2.13
C ALA A 37 -1.80 -1.73 -2.66
N TRP A 38 -2.98 -1.55 -2.07
CA TRP A 38 -4.21 -2.15 -2.57
C TRP A 38 -5.36 -1.14 -2.53
N VAL A 39 -6.16 -1.14 -3.60
CA VAL A 39 -7.36 -0.31 -3.73
C VAL A 39 -8.53 -1.23 -4.05
N GLY A 40 -9.63 -1.11 -3.31
CA GLY A 40 -10.84 -1.89 -3.58
C GLY A 40 -11.42 -1.61 -4.96
N GLN A 41 -11.96 -2.65 -5.61
CA GLN A 41 -12.35 -2.62 -7.03
C GLN A 41 -13.33 -1.49 -7.34
N GLU A 42 -14.32 -1.25 -6.49
CA GLU A 42 -15.30 -0.18 -6.66
C GLU A 42 -14.63 1.20 -6.72
N ARG A 43 -13.68 1.45 -5.81
CA ARG A 43 -12.96 2.73 -5.73
C ARG A 43 -12.03 2.92 -6.91
N TRP A 44 -11.35 1.85 -7.32
CA TRP A 44 -10.51 1.88 -8.51
C TRP A 44 -11.34 2.16 -9.76
N ASN A 45 -12.49 1.48 -9.88
CA ASN A 45 -13.39 1.63 -11.02
C ASN A 45 -14.08 2.99 -11.08
N ALA A 46 -14.20 3.69 -9.95
CA ALA A 46 -14.72 5.05 -9.90
C ALA A 46 -13.74 6.11 -10.47
N LEU A 47 -12.46 5.78 -10.63
CA LEU A 47 -11.49 6.67 -11.29
C LEU A 47 -11.70 6.68 -12.80
N SER A 48 -11.52 7.84 -13.43
CA SER A 48 -11.46 7.91 -14.90
C SER A 48 -10.23 7.16 -15.42
N PRO A 49 -10.25 6.66 -16.67
CA PRO A 49 -9.07 6.02 -17.27
C PRO A 49 -7.82 6.91 -17.21
N GLU A 50 -7.95 8.21 -17.47
CA GLU A 50 -6.85 9.17 -17.44
C GLU A 50 -6.27 9.33 -16.03
N ALA A 51 -7.12 9.27 -15.00
CA ALA A 51 -6.69 9.32 -13.61
C ALA A 51 -5.93 8.05 -13.19
N ARG A 52 -6.17 6.90 -13.83
CA ARG A 52 -5.45 5.64 -13.58
C ARG A 52 -4.10 5.58 -14.27
N GLU A 53 -3.92 6.31 -15.36
CA GLU A 53 -2.66 6.39 -16.12
C GLU A 53 -1.66 7.41 -15.56
N GLN A 54 -2.10 8.30 -14.68
CA GLN A 54 -1.27 9.26 -13.95
C GLN A 54 -0.93 8.75 -12.53
N PHE A 55 -0.44 9.61 -11.64
CA PHE A 55 -0.41 9.31 -10.21
C PHE A 55 -1.84 9.24 -9.69
N PRO A 56 -2.38 8.04 -9.38
CA PRO A 56 -3.80 7.91 -9.11
C PRO A 56 -4.17 8.81 -7.93
N PRO A 57 -5.16 9.72 -8.07
CA PRO A 57 -5.52 10.70 -7.05
C PRO A 57 -6.38 10.05 -5.97
N ILE A 58 -5.89 8.97 -5.38
CA ILE A 58 -6.60 8.13 -4.44
C ILE A 58 -5.66 7.62 -3.35
N ALA A 59 -6.12 7.63 -2.10
CA ALA A 59 -5.43 6.93 -1.03
C ALA A 59 -5.73 5.42 -1.11
N PRO A 60 -4.72 4.54 -1.09
CA PRO A 60 -4.94 3.08 -0.98
C PRO A 60 -5.78 2.71 0.25
N ASP A 61 -6.56 1.62 0.17
CA ASP A 61 -7.28 1.06 1.34
C ASP A 61 -6.35 0.22 2.23
N PHE A 62 -5.23 -0.24 1.68
CA PHE A 62 -4.18 -0.95 2.41
C PHE A 62 -2.82 -0.61 1.81
N VAL A 63 -1.81 -0.43 2.68
CA VAL A 63 -0.41 -0.30 2.28
C VAL A 63 0.45 -1.19 3.15
N LEU A 64 1.50 -1.73 2.55
CA LEU A 64 2.58 -2.44 3.24
C LEU A 64 3.88 -1.71 2.91
N GLU A 65 4.64 -1.40 3.96
CA GLU A 65 5.95 -0.77 3.87
C GLU A 65 6.96 -1.70 4.54
N LEU A 66 8.05 -1.98 3.83
CA LEU A 66 9.18 -2.77 4.30
C LEU A 66 10.21 -1.80 4.87
N MET A 67 10.48 -1.92 6.17
CA MET A 67 11.58 -1.17 6.76
C MET A 67 12.92 -1.72 6.29
N SER A 68 13.74 -0.85 5.68
CA SER A 68 15.13 -1.16 5.42
C SER A 68 15.94 -1.08 6.73
N PRO A 69 17.09 -1.78 6.82
CA PRO A 69 17.98 -1.66 7.98
C PRO A 69 18.50 -0.24 8.24
N SER A 70 18.45 0.63 7.23
CA SER A 70 18.83 2.05 7.31
C SER A 70 17.68 2.96 7.76
N ASP A 71 16.44 2.49 7.79
CA ASP A 71 15.31 3.31 8.20
C ASP A 71 15.29 3.49 9.71
N THR A 72 15.06 4.74 10.15
CA THR A 72 14.79 5.02 11.55
C THR A 72 13.31 4.78 11.82
N LEU A 73 13.01 4.14 12.96
CA LEU A 73 11.65 3.87 13.42
C LEU A 73 10.76 5.14 13.37
N THR A 74 11.33 6.28 13.73
CA THR A 74 10.64 7.58 13.75
C THR A 74 10.16 8.01 12.36
N VAL A 75 10.97 7.81 11.31
CA VAL A 75 10.59 8.17 9.93
C VAL A 75 9.46 7.26 9.44
N THR A 76 9.54 5.96 9.72
CA THR A 76 8.46 5.02 9.37
C THR A 76 7.17 5.34 10.12
N GLN A 77 7.25 5.63 11.41
CA GLN A 77 6.09 6.02 12.22
C GLN A 77 5.43 7.32 11.75
N ALA A 78 6.22 8.31 11.29
CA ALA A 78 5.70 9.54 10.72
C ALA A 78 4.91 9.28 9.42
N LYS A 79 5.45 8.45 8.51
CA LYS A 79 4.73 7.99 7.30
C LYS A 79 3.42 7.28 7.68
N MET A 80 3.45 6.41 8.69
CA MET A 80 2.25 5.70 9.16
C MET A 80 1.21 6.63 9.77
N HIS A 81 1.65 7.68 10.47
CA HIS A 81 0.73 8.67 11.03
C HIS A 81 0.01 9.45 9.93
N GLU A 82 0.72 9.82 8.86
CA GLU A 82 0.14 10.46 7.67
C GLU A 82 -0.94 9.58 7.03
N TYR A 83 -0.68 8.28 6.83
CA TYR A 83 -1.67 7.34 6.32
C TYR A 83 -2.90 7.17 7.24
N LYS A 84 -2.70 7.14 8.56
CA LYS A 84 -3.81 7.04 9.54
C LYS A 84 -4.74 8.24 9.52
N GLN A 85 -4.20 9.45 9.32
CA GLN A 85 -5.00 10.66 9.21
C GLN A 85 -5.92 10.66 7.97
N MET A 86 -5.67 9.77 6.99
CA MET A 86 -6.48 9.61 5.79
C MET A 86 -7.64 8.61 5.95
N ASN A 87 -7.88 8.13 7.18
CA ASN A 87 -9.05 7.37 7.62
C ASN A 87 -9.26 6.00 6.94
N LYS A 88 -8.22 5.38 6.36
CA LYS A 88 -8.39 4.22 5.48
C LYS A 88 -7.23 3.24 5.37
N ILE A 89 -6.44 3.01 6.41
CA ILE A 89 -5.33 2.03 6.30
C ILE A 89 -5.21 1.17 7.56
N ASN A 90 -5.48 -0.14 7.40
CA ASN A 90 -4.97 -1.18 8.31
C ASN A 90 -3.49 -1.41 7.98
N TYR A 91 -2.61 -1.57 8.98
CA TYR A 91 -1.17 -1.77 8.75
C TYR A 91 -0.60 -2.85 9.69
N ILE A 92 0.48 -3.50 9.24
CA ILE A 92 1.27 -4.43 10.05
C ILE A 92 2.72 -3.96 10.00
N GLU A 93 3.32 -3.73 11.17
CA GLU A 93 4.72 -3.36 11.33
C GLU A 93 5.54 -4.64 11.59
N PHE A 94 6.61 -4.86 10.83
CA PHE A 94 7.56 -5.95 11.09
C PHE A 94 8.92 -5.40 11.49
N PRO A 95 9.12 -5.01 12.77
CA PRO A 95 10.42 -4.53 13.21
C PRO A 95 11.43 -5.69 13.23
N GLY A 96 12.58 -5.48 12.57
CA GLY A 96 13.76 -6.34 12.72
C GLY A 96 13.74 -7.71 12.04
N CYS A 97 12.79 -8.01 11.14
CA CYS A 97 12.72 -9.31 10.50
C CYS A 97 13.32 -9.27 9.08
N LYS A 98 14.41 -10.02 8.84
CA LYS A 98 14.55 -10.68 7.54
C LYS A 98 13.39 -11.67 7.46
N LEU A 99 12.28 -11.25 6.89
CA LEU A 99 11.15 -12.14 6.66
C LEU A 99 11.68 -13.35 5.84
N PRO A 100 11.60 -14.59 6.34
CA PRO A 100 11.79 -15.74 5.47
C PRO A 100 10.75 -15.63 4.35
N GLU A 101 11.09 -16.11 3.14
CA GLU A 101 10.34 -15.90 1.88
C GLU A 101 8.85 -16.35 1.88
N SER A 102 8.31 -16.76 3.02
CA SER A 102 6.93 -17.14 3.16
C SER A 102 6.41 -16.70 4.52
N SER A 103 5.57 -15.65 4.53
CA SER A 103 4.30 -15.57 5.24
C SER A 103 3.98 -14.14 5.68
N VAL A 104 3.01 -13.53 5.00
CA VAL A 104 2.14 -12.52 5.62
C VAL A 104 0.80 -13.22 5.82
N TYR A 105 0.36 -13.37 7.07
CA TYR A 105 -0.98 -13.83 7.41
C TYR A 105 -1.85 -12.60 7.65
N ILE A 106 -2.96 -12.51 6.92
CA ILE A 106 -4.05 -11.57 7.17
C ILE A 106 -5.17 -12.45 7.73
N HIS A 107 -5.62 -12.17 8.96
CA HIS A 107 -6.82 -12.77 9.54
C HIS A 107 -8.07 -12.13 8.96
#